data_AF-A0A2V7XXT4-F1
#
_entry.id   AF-A0A2V7XXT4-F1
#
_cell.length_a   1.000
_cell.length_b   1.000
_cell.length_c   1.000
_cell.angle_alpha   90.00
_cell.angle_beta   90.00
_cell.angle_gamma   90.00
#
_symmetry.space_group_name_H-M   'P 1'
#
loop_
_entity.id
_entity.type
_entity.pdbx_description
1 polymer ?
#
loop_
_entity_poly.entity_id
_entity_poly.type
_entity_poly.pdbx_seq_one_letter_code
_entity_poly.pdbx_strand_id
1 'polypeptide(L)'
;MRFQSALLAILVAAPALAATRTWTGTTDGNWVTPTNWSDAAPVAGDDLVFPASGLNQNNTNNFPAGTSFNSITVSGGAYTLNGNAITLGVGGITTITPIGCCVPLIALPITLVANQTWNLGRANIGATNLNGFALTIAPGSDTIWSGPISGAGSITLNGSVVNGPVRLNLTGMNTTIAPLTVNSSFVIVMGTYLGPITANANGLGSLGLATGATAGPITINEGGFDSGIGPSFGTALTGSLSLNGGFTFFEELIAGVSDFNKTSVTGSVTINNAFLHLENSSTVPPGTTFTIIDNDGSDPVVGTFAALPEGGNITARGLSIPPQPQNYTISYRGGTGNDVVLIAQAVATVLSTTTLTSSMNPSVQGQAVTLTATITPATTTGTVTFFWHSAAGVLNNLGTVSPNASGVATHTMASLPVGSNTIFVRYSGGGVIAGSGAGIQQEVTAQIPALNARGVALLAIALAVTGALLIKS
;
A
#
# COMPACT_ATOMS: atom_id res chain seq x y z
N MET A 1 -61.18 46.84 57.59
CA MET A 1 -61.34 45.52 56.95
C MET A 1 -60.18 45.32 55.98
N ARG A 2 -59.64 44.10 55.95
CA ARG A 2 -58.29 43.76 55.47
C ARG A 2 -58.24 43.71 53.94
N PHE A 3 -57.26 44.39 53.34
CA PHE A 3 -56.82 44.14 51.96
C PHE A 3 -56.02 42.83 51.94
N GLN A 4 -56.56 41.78 51.29
CA GLN A 4 -55.78 40.61 50.94
C GLN A 4 -55.19 40.81 49.54
N SER A 5 -53.92 41.15 49.47
CA SER A 5 -53.13 41.09 48.24
C SER A 5 -52.80 39.63 47.96
N ALA A 6 -53.44 39.04 46.93
CA ALA A 6 -53.04 37.74 46.41
C ALA A 6 -51.77 37.90 45.58
N LEU A 7 -50.65 37.44 46.12
CA LEU A 7 -49.38 37.34 45.41
C LEU A 7 -49.45 36.12 44.47
N LEU A 8 -49.69 36.37 43.18
CA LEU A 8 -49.60 35.34 42.14
C LEU A 8 -48.12 35.01 41.90
N ALA A 9 -47.64 33.92 42.49
CA ALA A 9 -46.31 33.40 42.21
C ALA A 9 -46.29 32.80 40.80
N ILE A 10 -45.73 33.52 39.84
CA ILE A 10 -45.34 32.97 38.54
C ILE A 10 -44.18 32.01 38.81
N LEU A 11 -44.48 30.72 38.86
CA LEU A 11 -43.47 29.67 38.84
C LEU A 11 -42.86 29.67 37.44
N VAL A 12 -41.82 30.47 37.24
CA VAL A 12 -40.92 30.28 36.10
C VAL A 12 -40.31 28.91 36.30
N ALA A 13 -40.71 27.93 35.48
CA ALA A 13 -40.02 26.67 35.38
C ALA A 13 -38.57 26.98 34.98
N ALA A 14 -37.67 27.00 35.96
CA ALA A 14 -36.26 26.94 35.67
C ALA A 14 -36.06 25.68 34.81
N PRO A 15 -35.30 25.74 33.70
CA PRO A 15 -34.99 24.52 32.96
C PRO A 15 -34.38 23.54 33.97
N ALA A 16 -35.02 22.38 34.14
CA ALA A 16 -34.44 21.31 34.92
C ALA A 16 -33.07 21.03 34.29
N LEU A 17 -31.99 21.31 35.03
CA LEU A 17 -30.65 21.03 34.56
C LEU A 17 -30.57 19.53 34.26
N ALA A 18 -30.06 19.17 33.08
CA ALA A 18 -29.74 17.79 32.74
C ALA A 18 -28.92 17.17 33.89
N ALA A 19 -29.41 16.08 34.48
CA ALA A 19 -28.66 15.39 35.51
C ALA A 19 -27.65 14.45 34.85
N THR A 20 -26.51 14.24 35.50
CA THR A 20 -25.56 13.20 35.08
C THR A 20 -25.93 11.88 35.74
N ARG A 21 -26.13 10.84 34.93
CA ARG A 21 -26.47 9.48 35.36
C ARG A 21 -25.32 8.55 35.05
N THR A 22 -24.71 7.98 36.09
CA THR A 22 -23.56 7.09 35.93
C THR A 22 -23.99 5.63 35.99
N TRP A 23 -23.69 4.87 34.95
CA TRP A 23 -23.97 3.45 34.86
C TRP A 23 -23.14 2.67 35.89
N THR A 24 -23.82 1.93 36.75
CA THR A 24 -23.24 0.94 37.66
C THR A 24 -23.43 -0.47 37.10
N GLY A 25 -24.57 -0.73 36.44
CA GLY A 25 -24.91 -2.03 35.85
C GLY A 25 -25.00 -3.17 36.86
N THR A 26 -25.28 -2.90 38.13
CA THR A 26 -25.17 -3.90 39.21
C THR A 26 -26.29 -4.93 39.25
N THR A 27 -27.44 -4.64 38.63
CA THR A 27 -28.64 -5.47 38.71
C THR A 27 -28.85 -6.29 37.44
N ASP A 28 -28.89 -5.63 36.29
CA ASP A 28 -29.03 -6.27 34.98
C ASP A 28 -28.44 -5.35 33.87
N GLY A 29 -28.69 -5.70 32.60
CA GLY A 29 -28.24 -4.90 31.44
C GLY A 29 -29.26 -3.86 30.94
N ASN A 30 -30.35 -3.60 31.65
CA ASN A 30 -31.44 -2.75 31.17
C ASN A 30 -31.29 -1.31 31.65
N TRP A 31 -31.45 -0.34 30.74
CA TRP A 31 -31.31 1.08 31.07
C TRP A 31 -32.46 1.64 31.93
N VAL A 32 -33.68 1.11 31.83
CA VAL A 32 -34.82 1.57 32.66
C VAL A 32 -34.73 1.13 34.13
N THR A 33 -33.90 0.14 34.45
CA THR A 33 -33.75 -0.39 35.81
C THR A 33 -33.01 0.64 36.69
N PRO A 34 -33.68 1.27 37.69
CA PRO A 34 -33.08 2.40 38.42
C PRO A 34 -31.80 2.07 39.16
N THR A 35 -31.66 0.83 39.65
CA THR A 35 -30.50 0.38 40.42
C THR A 35 -29.24 0.16 39.59
N ASN A 36 -29.34 0.18 38.25
CA ASN A 36 -28.17 0.16 37.36
C ASN A 36 -27.51 1.53 37.18
N TRP A 37 -28.01 2.57 37.87
CA TRP A 37 -27.49 3.92 37.81
C TRP A 37 -27.15 4.43 39.21
N SER A 38 -26.22 5.39 39.31
CA SER A 38 -25.69 5.91 40.59
C SER A 38 -26.76 6.41 41.55
N ASP A 39 -27.89 6.91 41.02
CA ASP A 39 -28.96 7.53 41.82
C ASP A 39 -30.35 7.03 41.40
N ALA A 40 -30.70 7.21 40.12
CA ALA A 40 -31.99 6.82 39.55
C ALA A 40 -31.86 6.55 38.06
N ALA A 41 -32.86 5.88 37.49
CA ALA A 41 -32.96 5.70 36.04
C ALA A 41 -32.95 7.08 35.33
N PRO A 42 -32.26 7.19 34.18
CA PRO A 42 -32.23 8.42 33.41
C PRO A 42 -33.61 8.87 32.96
N VAL A 43 -33.76 10.19 32.83
CA VAL A 43 -34.92 10.81 32.17
C VAL A 43 -34.47 11.57 30.92
N ALA A 44 -35.44 12.04 30.14
CA ALA A 44 -35.15 12.76 28.92
C ALA A 44 -34.32 14.02 29.20
N GLY A 45 -33.23 14.20 28.44
CA GLY A 45 -32.30 15.32 28.58
C GLY A 45 -31.11 15.05 29.51
N ASP A 46 -31.08 13.94 30.25
CA ASP A 46 -29.94 13.61 31.12
C ASP A 46 -28.66 13.30 30.32
N ASP A 47 -27.51 13.47 30.98
CA ASP A 47 -26.19 13.03 30.51
C ASP A 47 -25.90 11.62 31.00
N LEU A 48 -25.51 10.72 30.09
CA LEU A 48 -25.24 9.32 30.44
C LEU A 48 -23.74 9.06 30.50
N VAL A 49 -23.26 8.50 31.60
CA VAL A 49 -21.84 8.16 31.79
C VAL A 49 -21.69 6.67 32.01
N PHE A 50 -20.86 6.02 31.18
CA PHE A 50 -20.50 4.61 31.25
C PHE A 50 -19.02 4.50 31.66
N PRO A 51 -18.72 4.34 32.95
CA PRO A 51 -17.34 4.28 33.44
C PRO A 51 -16.72 2.90 33.25
N ALA A 52 -15.38 2.81 33.19
CA ALA A 52 -14.66 1.54 33.13
C ALA A 52 -15.04 0.53 34.23
N SER A 53 -15.45 1.02 35.41
CA SER A 53 -15.86 0.21 36.56
C SER A 53 -17.28 -0.36 36.46
N GLY A 54 -18.10 0.13 35.53
CA GLY A 54 -19.48 -0.33 35.40
C GLY A 54 -19.54 -1.80 34.96
N LEU A 55 -20.50 -2.52 35.53
CA LEU A 55 -20.78 -3.91 35.21
C LEU A 55 -21.76 -4.00 34.03
N ASN A 56 -22.10 -5.21 33.59
CA ASN A 56 -23.03 -5.45 32.47
C ASN A 56 -22.72 -4.55 31.26
N GLN A 57 -21.45 -4.56 30.82
CA GLN A 57 -20.97 -3.65 29.77
C GLN A 57 -21.61 -3.94 28.40
N ASN A 58 -22.15 -5.14 28.20
CA ASN A 58 -23.12 -5.40 27.14
C ASN A 58 -24.52 -5.10 27.68
N ASN A 59 -25.02 -3.89 27.42
CA ASN A 59 -26.30 -3.41 27.93
C ASN A 59 -27.25 -3.02 26.80
N THR A 60 -28.51 -2.83 27.16
CA THR A 60 -29.60 -2.55 26.23
C THR A 60 -30.39 -1.35 26.71
N ASN A 61 -30.41 -0.31 25.88
CA ASN A 61 -31.38 0.77 25.98
C ASN A 61 -32.78 0.22 25.71
N ASN A 62 -33.59 0.11 26.76
CA ASN A 62 -34.98 -0.31 26.68
C ASN A 62 -35.96 0.80 27.08
N PHE A 63 -35.53 2.07 27.09
CA PHE A 63 -36.45 3.20 27.10
C PHE A 63 -37.26 3.25 25.79
N PRO A 64 -38.42 3.95 25.75
CA PRO A 64 -39.14 4.18 24.50
C PRO A 64 -38.23 4.73 23.40
N ALA A 65 -38.38 4.23 22.17
CA ALA A 65 -37.56 4.67 21.05
C ALA A 65 -37.71 6.19 20.83
N GLY A 66 -36.60 6.87 20.58
CA GLY A 66 -36.54 8.32 20.43
C GLY A 66 -36.39 9.10 21.74
N THR A 67 -36.34 8.42 22.90
CA THR A 67 -36.02 9.08 24.18
C THR A 67 -34.75 9.92 24.02
N SER A 68 -34.84 11.19 24.43
CA SER A 68 -33.75 12.17 24.25
C SER A 68 -32.77 12.08 25.39
N PHE A 69 -31.47 12.05 25.09
CA PHE A 69 -30.39 12.25 26.07
C PHE A 69 -29.52 13.41 25.63
N ASN A 70 -28.92 14.16 26.56
CA ASN A 70 -28.07 15.29 26.19
C ASN A 70 -26.69 14.84 25.71
N SER A 71 -26.08 13.87 26.39
CA SER A 71 -24.78 13.31 26.01
C SER A 71 -24.63 11.84 26.36
N ILE A 72 -23.64 11.19 25.74
CA ILE A 72 -23.12 9.89 26.15
C ILE A 72 -21.61 10.02 26.35
N THR A 73 -21.13 9.62 27.52
CA THR A 73 -19.70 9.48 27.82
C THR A 73 -19.37 8.03 28.10
N VAL A 74 -18.38 7.46 27.42
CA VAL A 74 -17.82 6.13 27.72
C VAL A 74 -16.36 6.27 28.12
N SER A 75 -16.05 6.07 29.40
CA SER A 75 -14.71 6.26 29.97
C SER A 75 -14.04 4.92 30.32
N GLY A 76 -13.79 4.12 29.29
CA GLY A 76 -13.16 2.79 29.34
C GLY A 76 -14.16 1.63 29.41
N GLY A 77 -13.66 0.39 29.36
CA GLY A 77 -14.49 -0.82 29.31
C GLY A 77 -14.96 -1.18 27.90
N ALA A 78 -15.32 -2.46 27.70
CA ALA A 78 -15.70 -3.03 26.41
C ALA A 78 -17.21 -2.87 26.18
N TYR A 79 -17.71 -1.65 26.40
CA TYR A 79 -19.15 -1.39 26.34
C TYR A 79 -19.71 -1.72 24.97
N THR A 80 -20.82 -2.44 24.96
CA THR A 80 -21.71 -2.55 23.81
C THR A 80 -23.05 -1.96 24.24
N LEU A 81 -23.38 -0.78 23.71
CA LEU A 81 -24.63 -0.08 23.98
C LEU A 81 -25.64 -0.43 22.88
N ASN A 82 -26.57 -1.34 23.16
CA ASN A 82 -27.57 -1.83 22.21
C ASN A 82 -28.96 -1.25 22.47
N GLY A 83 -29.94 -1.67 21.68
CA GLY A 83 -31.36 -1.47 21.97
C GLY A 83 -32.02 -0.37 21.15
N ASN A 84 -33.03 0.25 21.74
CA ASN A 84 -33.89 1.22 21.08
C ASN A 84 -33.13 2.49 20.67
N ALA A 85 -33.58 3.11 19.59
CA ALA A 85 -33.01 4.36 19.09
C ALA A 85 -33.15 5.49 20.12
N ILE A 86 -32.21 6.43 20.10
CA ILE A 86 -32.26 7.67 20.91
C ILE A 86 -32.22 8.91 20.02
N THR A 87 -32.66 10.03 20.58
CA THR A 87 -32.25 11.34 20.09
C THR A 87 -31.12 11.88 20.97
N LEU A 88 -30.12 12.51 20.37
CA LEU A 88 -28.94 13.01 21.09
C LEU A 88 -28.85 14.52 20.98
N GLY A 89 -28.71 15.18 22.13
CA GLY A 89 -28.59 16.62 22.28
C GLY A 89 -27.19 17.17 22.05
N VAL A 90 -27.00 18.45 22.36
CA VAL A 90 -25.78 19.23 22.09
C VAL A 90 -24.52 18.67 22.77
N GLY A 91 -24.67 17.89 23.84
CA GLY A 91 -23.55 17.30 24.57
C GLY A 91 -22.82 16.20 23.81
N GLY A 92 -23.44 15.59 22.79
CA GLY A 92 -22.79 14.67 21.87
C GLY A 92 -22.24 13.40 22.51
N ILE A 93 -21.22 12.82 21.88
CA ILE A 93 -20.55 11.60 22.36
C ILE A 93 -19.11 11.92 22.73
N THR A 94 -18.70 11.45 23.91
CA THR A 94 -17.29 11.43 24.32
C THR A 94 -16.87 9.99 24.62
N THR A 95 -15.80 9.50 24.00
CA THR A 95 -15.17 8.24 24.41
C THR A 95 -13.73 8.48 24.84
N ILE A 96 -13.38 7.94 26.01
CA ILE A 96 -12.06 8.06 26.63
C ILE A 96 -11.56 6.65 26.87
N THR A 97 -10.81 6.11 25.90
CA THR A 97 -10.32 4.73 25.92
C THR A 97 -8.80 4.71 25.96
N PRO A 98 -8.17 4.15 27.01
CA PRO A 98 -6.73 3.97 27.05
C PRO A 98 -6.21 3.10 25.89
N ILE A 99 -5.01 3.39 25.42
CA ILE A 99 -4.30 2.58 24.41
C ILE A 99 -4.12 1.15 24.96
N GLY A 100 -4.40 0.13 24.14
CA GLY A 100 -4.34 -1.28 24.54
C GLY A 100 -5.58 -1.80 25.26
N CYS A 101 -6.59 -0.95 25.48
CA CYS A 101 -7.89 -1.35 25.98
C CYS A 101 -8.87 -1.69 24.84
N CYS A 102 -10.05 -2.15 25.24
CA CYS A 102 -11.17 -2.44 24.38
C CYS A 102 -11.74 -1.20 23.68
N VAL A 103 -12.42 -1.43 22.55
CA VAL A 103 -13.12 -0.42 21.75
C VAL A 103 -14.61 -0.52 22.06
N PRO A 104 -15.26 0.53 22.59
CA PRO A 104 -16.69 0.52 22.81
C PRO A 104 -17.44 0.50 21.49
N LEU A 105 -18.54 -0.25 21.45
CA LEU A 105 -19.50 -0.27 20.35
C LEU A 105 -20.78 0.44 20.81
N ILE A 106 -21.06 1.61 20.24
CA ILE A 106 -22.32 2.31 20.41
C ILE A 106 -23.25 1.85 19.27
N ALA A 107 -23.92 0.71 19.46
CA ALA A 107 -24.70 0.03 18.42
C ALA A 107 -26.12 0.60 18.24
N LEU A 108 -26.73 1.13 19.31
CA LEU A 108 -28.08 1.70 19.26
C LEU A 108 -28.15 2.85 18.24
N PRO A 109 -29.24 2.98 17.46
CA PRO A 109 -29.36 4.05 16.48
C PRO A 109 -29.46 5.44 17.13
N ILE A 110 -28.79 6.43 16.54
CA ILE A 110 -28.76 7.80 17.04
C ILE A 110 -29.36 8.75 16.01
N THR A 111 -30.25 9.63 16.43
CA THR A 111 -30.73 10.77 15.61
C THR A 111 -30.30 12.07 16.26
N LEU A 112 -29.65 12.96 15.49
CA LEU A 112 -29.22 14.25 16.00
C LEU A 112 -30.43 15.20 16.15
N VAL A 113 -30.46 15.99 17.22
CA VAL A 113 -31.46 17.07 17.40
C VAL A 113 -30.83 18.46 17.52
N ALA A 114 -29.50 18.54 17.35
CA ALA A 114 -28.73 19.77 17.32
C ALA A 114 -27.39 19.51 16.61
N ASN A 115 -26.72 20.60 16.22
CA ASN A 115 -25.32 20.51 15.78
C ASN A 115 -24.45 20.01 16.94
N GLN A 116 -23.57 19.05 16.66
CA GLN A 116 -22.79 18.37 17.68
C GLN A 116 -21.33 18.27 17.32
N THR A 117 -20.50 18.22 18.37
CA THR A 117 -19.11 17.77 18.26
C THR A 117 -18.96 16.50 19.06
N TRP A 118 -18.43 15.44 18.45
CA TRP A 118 -18.12 14.19 19.12
C TRP A 118 -16.62 14.05 19.29
N ASN A 119 -16.19 13.69 20.49
CA ASN A 119 -14.80 13.43 20.83
C ASN A 119 -14.61 11.93 21.03
N LEU A 120 -14.24 11.23 19.97
CA LEU A 120 -14.27 9.78 19.94
C LEU A 120 -12.83 9.26 20.03
N GLY A 121 -12.28 9.08 21.23
CA GLY A 121 -10.94 8.52 21.39
C GLY A 121 -10.72 7.26 20.53
N ARG A 122 -11.28 6.13 20.95
CA ARG A 122 -11.52 4.98 20.06
C ARG A 122 -12.97 4.53 20.20
N ALA A 123 -13.67 4.31 19.08
CA ALA A 123 -15.06 3.88 19.13
C ALA A 123 -15.52 3.18 17.84
N ASN A 124 -16.48 2.27 17.97
CA ASN A 124 -17.31 1.82 16.86
C ASN A 124 -18.70 2.42 17.00
N ILE A 125 -19.18 3.07 15.94
CA ILE A 125 -20.46 3.77 15.93
C ILE A 125 -21.43 3.05 14.99
N GLY A 126 -22.63 2.78 15.51
CA GLY A 126 -23.76 2.25 14.77
C GLY A 126 -24.46 3.29 13.89
N ALA A 127 -25.75 3.04 13.62
CA ALA A 127 -26.52 3.89 12.70
C ALA A 127 -26.66 5.32 13.24
N THR A 128 -26.42 6.31 12.38
CA THR A 128 -26.55 7.73 12.73
C THR A 128 -27.38 8.46 11.68
N ASN A 129 -28.46 9.13 12.11
CA ASN A 129 -29.24 10.03 11.29
C ASN A 129 -28.89 11.47 11.64
N LEU A 130 -28.31 12.18 10.67
CA LEU A 130 -27.88 13.57 10.81
C LEU A 130 -29.06 14.55 10.98
N ASN A 131 -30.24 14.21 10.47
CA ASN A 131 -31.49 14.93 10.68
C ASN A 131 -31.43 16.46 10.43
N GLY A 132 -30.64 16.87 9.44
CA GLY A 132 -30.43 18.27 9.06
C GLY A 132 -29.33 18.99 9.82
N PHE A 133 -28.66 18.34 10.76
CA PHE A 133 -27.65 18.95 11.63
C PHE A 133 -26.21 18.65 11.18
N ALA A 134 -25.31 19.52 11.61
CA ALA A 134 -23.88 19.35 11.43
C ALA A 134 -23.29 18.44 12.53
N LEU A 135 -22.47 17.47 12.11
CA LEU A 135 -21.69 16.61 12.99
C LEU A 135 -20.20 16.87 12.79
N THR A 136 -19.54 17.33 13.84
CA THR A 136 -18.08 17.50 13.85
C THR A 136 -17.44 16.37 14.64
N ILE A 137 -16.42 15.72 14.08
CA ILE A 137 -15.58 14.77 14.81
C ILE A 137 -14.29 15.48 15.23
N ALA A 138 -14.03 15.49 16.53
CA ALA A 138 -12.92 16.21 17.14
C ALA A 138 -11.56 15.56 16.80
N PRO A 139 -10.45 16.33 16.81
CA PRO A 139 -9.12 15.80 16.52
C PRO A 139 -8.71 14.65 17.45
N GLY A 140 -7.80 13.82 16.97
CA GLY A 140 -7.29 12.66 17.72
C GLY A 140 -8.25 11.48 17.80
N SER A 141 -9.44 11.59 17.17
CA SER A 141 -10.43 10.52 17.17
C SER A 141 -10.05 9.37 16.24
N ASP A 142 -10.29 8.12 16.65
CA ASP A 142 -10.07 6.90 15.85
C ASP A 142 -11.32 6.03 15.86
N THR A 143 -12.06 6.04 14.75
CA THR A 143 -13.45 5.55 14.72
C THR A 143 -13.74 4.67 13.52
N ILE A 144 -14.51 3.60 13.76
CA ILE A 144 -15.17 2.84 12.71
C ILE A 144 -16.66 3.17 12.75
N TRP A 145 -17.19 3.66 11.64
CA TRP A 145 -18.64 3.81 11.45
C TRP A 145 -19.17 2.56 10.78
N SER A 146 -19.70 1.65 11.60
CA SER A 146 -20.20 0.35 11.16
C SER A 146 -21.67 0.40 10.75
N GLY A 147 -22.45 1.32 11.32
CA GLY A 147 -23.82 1.57 10.87
C GLY A 147 -23.90 2.61 9.75
N PRO A 148 -25.04 2.67 9.04
CA PRO A 148 -25.26 3.66 8.00
C PRO A 148 -25.39 5.07 8.59
N ILE A 149 -24.76 6.02 7.92
CA ILE A 149 -25.04 7.45 8.07
C ILE A 149 -26.16 7.83 7.08
N SER A 150 -27.19 8.50 7.58
CA SER A 150 -28.38 8.89 6.84
C SER A 150 -28.84 10.32 7.18
N GLY A 151 -29.86 10.80 6.47
CA GLY A 151 -30.43 12.14 6.66
C GLY A 151 -29.61 13.25 6.00
N ALA A 152 -30.20 14.44 5.93
CA ALA A 152 -29.52 15.68 5.51
C ALA A 152 -28.63 16.21 6.64
N GLY A 153 -27.75 17.17 6.36
CA GLY A 153 -26.82 17.73 7.32
C GLY A 153 -25.43 17.87 6.72
N SER A 154 -24.39 17.83 7.54
CA SER A 154 -22.99 17.85 7.10
C SER A 154 -22.09 17.13 8.09
N ILE A 155 -21.00 16.53 7.61
CA ILE A 155 -19.98 15.93 8.47
C ILE A 155 -18.65 16.65 8.27
N THR A 156 -17.99 17.00 9.37
CA THR A 156 -16.65 17.57 9.36
C THR A 156 -15.73 16.76 10.25
N LEU A 157 -14.62 16.28 9.69
CA LEU A 157 -13.52 15.70 10.47
C LEU A 157 -12.49 16.77 10.70
N ASN A 158 -12.23 17.11 11.97
CA ASN A 158 -11.37 18.22 12.32
C ASN A 158 -10.06 17.72 12.93
N GLY A 159 -9.24 17.05 12.12
CA GLY A 159 -7.90 16.65 12.52
C GLY A 159 -6.94 17.84 12.63
N SER A 160 -5.79 17.62 13.25
CA SER A 160 -4.73 18.62 13.36
C SER A 160 -3.38 17.97 13.58
N VAL A 161 -2.30 18.64 13.18
CA VAL A 161 -0.94 18.23 13.53
C VAL A 161 -0.71 18.22 15.06
N VAL A 162 -1.35 19.14 15.79
CA VAL A 162 -1.14 19.30 17.25
C VAL A 162 -1.88 18.22 18.05
N ASN A 163 -3.15 18.03 17.74
CA ASN A 163 -4.04 17.14 18.50
C ASN A 163 -4.24 15.76 17.83
N GLY A 164 -3.54 15.52 16.72
CA GLY A 164 -3.64 14.31 15.92
C GLY A 164 -4.74 14.35 14.86
N PRO A 165 -4.63 13.51 13.83
CA PRO A 165 -5.66 13.38 12.80
C PRO A 165 -6.91 12.71 13.37
N VAL A 166 -8.05 12.89 12.69
CA VAL A 166 -9.14 11.91 12.80
C VAL A 166 -8.81 10.73 11.89
N ARG A 167 -8.99 9.50 12.38
CA ARG A 167 -8.97 8.28 11.58
C ARG A 167 -10.40 7.74 11.50
N LEU A 168 -10.95 7.64 10.29
CA LEU A 168 -12.32 7.20 10.08
C LEU A 168 -12.40 6.10 9.03
N ASN A 169 -12.98 4.97 9.41
CA ASN A 169 -13.37 3.92 8.47
C ASN A 169 -14.89 3.90 8.31
N LEU A 170 -15.38 4.14 7.11
CA LEU A 170 -16.80 4.05 6.76
C LEU A 170 -17.08 2.67 6.15
N THR A 171 -17.60 1.75 6.95
CA THR A 171 -17.85 0.36 6.52
C THR A 171 -19.31 0.09 6.19
N GLY A 172 -20.23 0.90 6.72
CA GLY A 172 -21.66 0.81 6.40
C GLY A 172 -22.00 1.26 4.97
N MET A 173 -23.21 0.89 4.51
CA MET A 173 -23.83 1.50 3.33
C MET A 173 -24.41 2.86 3.70
N ASN A 174 -23.63 3.93 3.55
CA ASN A 174 -24.10 5.28 3.86
C ASN A 174 -24.91 5.83 2.68
N THR A 175 -26.21 6.00 2.88
CA THR A 175 -27.14 6.53 1.88
C THR A 175 -27.30 8.04 1.94
N THR A 176 -26.60 8.70 2.88
CA THR A 176 -26.58 10.15 2.97
C THR A 176 -25.95 10.79 1.73
N ILE A 177 -26.49 11.96 1.37
CA ILE A 177 -25.93 12.88 0.38
C ILE A 177 -25.27 14.10 1.07
N ALA A 178 -25.14 14.07 2.40
CA ALA A 178 -24.53 15.15 3.17
C ALA A 178 -23.07 15.34 2.74
N PRO A 179 -22.56 16.59 2.67
CA PRO A 179 -21.15 16.83 2.43
C PRO A 179 -20.28 16.29 3.59
N LEU A 180 -19.18 15.63 3.24
CA LEU A 180 -18.09 15.25 4.13
C LEU A 180 -16.87 16.13 3.88
N THR A 181 -16.49 16.92 4.88
CA THR A 181 -15.24 17.69 4.86
C THR A 181 -14.19 17.00 5.72
N VAL A 182 -13.05 16.66 5.13
CA VAL A 182 -11.94 15.95 5.77
C VAL A 182 -10.78 16.92 5.96
N ASN A 183 -10.61 17.47 7.15
CA ASN A 183 -9.50 18.36 7.47
C ASN A 183 -8.44 17.62 8.25
N SER A 184 -7.21 17.64 7.76
CA SER A 184 -6.01 17.05 8.36
C SER A 184 -6.21 15.64 8.95
N SER A 185 -6.91 14.77 8.21
CA SER A 185 -7.44 13.49 8.70
C SER A 185 -7.27 12.37 7.68
N PHE A 186 -7.43 11.14 8.13
CA PHE A 186 -7.39 9.92 7.32
C PHE A 186 -8.79 9.31 7.25
N VAL A 187 -9.28 9.10 6.05
CA VAL A 187 -10.59 8.47 5.83
C VAL A 187 -10.43 7.31 4.87
N ILE A 188 -11.06 6.17 5.18
CA ILE A 188 -11.24 5.07 4.24
C ILE A 188 -12.73 4.83 4.05
N VAL A 189 -13.20 4.96 2.82
CA VAL A 189 -14.55 4.54 2.43
C VAL A 189 -14.48 3.10 1.97
N MET A 190 -15.08 2.18 2.73
CA MET A 190 -15.08 0.75 2.41
C MET A 190 -16.41 0.28 1.82
N GLY A 191 -17.51 0.97 2.15
CA GLY A 191 -18.85 0.71 1.61
C GLY A 191 -19.28 1.80 0.62
N THR A 192 -20.42 2.41 0.91
CA THR A 192 -20.99 3.50 0.09
C THR A 192 -21.00 4.81 0.86
N TYR A 193 -20.72 5.93 0.22
CA TYR A 193 -20.96 7.29 0.71
C TYR A 193 -21.31 8.23 -0.44
N LEU A 194 -22.59 8.55 -0.64
CA LEU A 194 -23.05 9.24 -1.86
C LEU A 194 -22.89 10.76 -1.85
N GLY A 195 -22.68 11.36 -0.67
CA GLY A 195 -22.44 12.80 -0.55
C GLY A 195 -21.09 13.24 -1.11
N PRO A 196 -20.93 14.54 -1.42
CA PRO A 196 -19.64 15.06 -1.88
C PRO A 196 -18.60 15.01 -0.76
N ILE A 197 -17.38 14.60 -1.10
CA ILE A 197 -16.24 14.52 -0.17
C ILE A 197 -15.21 15.57 -0.58
N THR A 198 -14.84 16.44 0.35
CA THR A 198 -13.76 17.42 0.17
C THR A 198 -12.65 17.14 1.18
N ALA A 199 -11.45 16.83 0.70
CA ALA A 199 -10.28 16.55 1.53
C ALA A 199 -9.27 17.70 1.49
N ASN A 200 -8.91 18.20 2.68
CA ASN A 200 -7.93 19.24 2.92
C ASN A 200 -6.89 18.72 3.92
N ALA A 201 -5.78 18.15 3.46
CA ALA A 201 -4.77 17.63 4.38
C ALA A 201 -4.07 18.72 5.21
N ASN A 202 -3.84 19.93 4.66
CA ASN A 202 -3.09 20.99 5.34
C ASN A 202 -1.77 20.47 5.93
N GLY A 203 -1.05 19.63 5.15
CA GLY A 203 0.20 18.96 5.55
C GLY A 203 0.08 17.55 6.17
N LEU A 204 -1.12 17.03 6.47
CA LEU A 204 -1.31 15.67 7.00
C LEU A 204 -2.68 15.11 6.60
N GLY A 205 -2.77 13.98 5.90
CA GLY A 205 -4.04 13.31 5.67
C GLY A 205 -4.14 12.61 4.33
N SER A 206 -5.12 11.73 4.22
CA SER A 206 -5.40 10.99 2.98
C SER A 206 -6.86 10.54 2.94
N LEU A 207 -7.41 10.45 1.73
CA LEU A 207 -8.68 9.80 1.43
C LEU A 207 -8.42 8.50 0.66
N GLY A 208 -8.84 7.39 1.24
CA GLY A 208 -8.81 6.08 0.61
C GLY A 208 -10.21 5.62 0.19
N LEU A 209 -10.31 5.00 -0.99
CA LEU A 209 -11.47 4.21 -1.38
C LEU A 209 -11.08 2.74 -1.47
N ALA A 210 -11.82 1.86 -0.81
CA ALA A 210 -11.56 0.43 -0.90
C ALA A 210 -12.01 -0.15 -2.25
N THR A 211 -11.51 -1.32 -2.61
CA THR A 211 -12.03 -2.08 -3.77
C THR A 211 -13.53 -2.33 -3.62
N GLY A 212 -14.30 -1.93 -4.64
CA GLY A 212 -15.77 -2.02 -4.65
C GLY A 212 -16.49 -0.88 -3.94
N ALA A 213 -15.77 0.07 -3.32
CA ALA A 213 -16.39 1.22 -2.67
C ALA A 213 -17.06 2.15 -3.70
N THR A 214 -18.13 2.82 -3.27
CA THR A 214 -18.83 3.85 -4.08
C THR A 214 -18.90 5.16 -3.31
N ALA A 215 -18.33 6.21 -3.87
CA ALA A 215 -18.35 7.56 -3.32
C ALA A 215 -19.11 8.54 -4.23
N GLY A 216 -19.64 9.61 -3.65
CA GLY A 216 -20.10 10.78 -4.40
C GLY A 216 -18.95 11.52 -5.07
N PRO A 217 -19.17 12.77 -5.52
CA PRO A 217 -18.08 13.61 -6.05
C PRO A 217 -16.96 13.81 -5.03
N ILE A 218 -15.71 13.74 -5.49
CA ILE A 218 -14.50 13.88 -4.67
C ILE A 218 -13.70 15.09 -5.14
N THR A 219 -13.33 15.93 -4.18
CA THR A 219 -12.35 17.02 -4.36
C THR A 219 -11.21 16.83 -3.37
N ILE A 220 -10.00 16.66 -3.88
CA ILE A 220 -8.77 16.61 -3.09
C ILE A 220 -8.04 17.93 -3.29
N ASN A 221 -8.03 18.77 -2.25
CA ASN A 221 -7.31 20.03 -2.27
C ASN A 221 -5.83 19.84 -1.90
N GLU A 222 -5.56 18.97 -0.93
CA GLU A 222 -4.23 18.58 -0.49
C GLU A 222 -4.27 17.18 0.14
N GLY A 223 -3.16 16.41 0.08
CA GLY A 223 -3.01 15.12 0.74
C GLY A 223 -2.97 13.93 -0.20
N GLY A 224 -2.98 12.73 0.38
CA GLY A 224 -3.07 11.48 -0.40
C GLY A 224 -4.49 11.21 -0.91
N PHE A 225 -4.57 10.63 -2.10
CA PHE A 225 -5.74 9.93 -2.60
C PHE A 225 -5.29 8.59 -3.15
N ASP A 226 -5.90 7.52 -2.63
CA ASP A 226 -5.65 6.15 -3.04
C ASP A 226 -7.01 5.46 -3.25
N SER A 227 -7.10 4.65 -4.30
CA SER A 227 -8.32 3.96 -4.69
C SER A 227 -8.04 2.47 -4.82
N GLY A 228 -9.05 1.61 -4.71
CA GLY A 228 -8.82 0.16 -4.79
C GLY A 228 -8.04 -0.41 -3.61
N ILE A 229 -8.03 0.27 -2.45
CA ILE A 229 -7.34 -0.21 -1.25
C ILE A 229 -8.01 -1.50 -0.75
N GLY A 230 -7.24 -2.54 -0.49
CA GLY A 230 -7.79 -3.76 0.10
C GLY A 230 -6.88 -4.97 -0.06
N PRO A 231 -7.33 -6.15 0.42
CA PRO A 231 -6.60 -7.41 0.24
C PRO A 231 -6.54 -7.85 -1.23
N SER A 232 -7.35 -7.24 -2.10
CA SER A 232 -7.41 -7.48 -3.53
C SER A 232 -7.42 -6.14 -4.28
N PHE A 233 -6.63 -6.07 -5.34
CA PHE A 233 -6.69 -4.99 -6.33
C PHE A 233 -8.08 -4.91 -6.97
N GLY A 234 -8.49 -3.73 -7.38
CA GLY A 234 -9.75 -3.57 -8.09
C GLY A 234 -10.21 -2.13 -8.25
N THR A 235 -11.49 -1.99 -8.58
CA THR A 235 -12.09 -0.70 -8.95
C THR A 235 -12.84 -0.09 -7.79
N ALA A 236 -12.64 1.21 -7.56
CA ALA A 236 -13.52 2.05 -6.76
C ALA A 236 -14.29 3.01 -7.67
N LEU A 237 -15.53 3.34 -7.29
CA LEU A 237 -16.41 4.23 -8.05
C LEU A 237 -16.55 5.59 -7.36
N THR A 238 -16.46 6.67 -8.11
CA THR A 238 -16.75 8.03 -7.63
C THR A 238 -17.63 8.81 -8.60
N GLY A 239 -18.23 9.90 -8.11
CA GLY A 239 -18.91 10.92 -8.92
C GLY A 239 -17.93 11.69 -9.81
N SER A 240 -17.89 13.02 -9.71
CA SER A 240 -16.79 13.79 -10.31
C SER A 240 -15.51 13.68 -9.47
N LEU A 241 -14.34 13.75 -10.11
CA LEU A 241 -13.04 13.70 -9.44
C LEU A 241 -12.26 14.98 -9.74
N SER A 242 -11.88 15.73 -8.70
CA SER A 242 -11.01 16.90 -8.81
C SER A 242 -9.76 16.72 -7.94
N LEU A 243 -8.59 16.66 -8.58
CA LEU A 243 -7.28 16.56 -7.91
C LEU A 243 -6.54 17.88 -8.07
N ASN A 244 -6.46 18.67 -7.01
CA ASN A 244 -5.86 20.00 -7.03
C ASN A 244 -4.38 19.96 -6.60
N GLY A 245 -3.53 20.78 -7.21
CA GLY A 245 -2.09 20.79 -6.96
C GLY A 245 -1.71 21.36 -5.59
N GLY A 246 -0.41 21.43 -5.32
CA GLY A 246 0.14 21.97 -4.06
C GLY A 246 0.84 20.89 -3.24
N PHE A 247 0.12 19.85 -2.83
CA PHE A 247 0.65 18.66 -2.13
C PHE A 247 -0.30 17.46 -2.24
N THR A 248 -1.00 17.32 -3.38
CA THR A 248 -1.89 16.19 -3.63
C THR A 248 -1.15 15.05 -4.30
N PHE A 249 -1.25 13.86 -3.75
CA PHE A 249 -0.64 12.64 -4.28
C PHE A 249 -1.76 11.68 -4.70
N PHE A 250 -1.78 11.31 -5.98
CA PHE A 250 -2.54 10.16 -6.45
C PHE A 250 -1.64 8.94 -6.37
N GLU A 251 -1.95 8.00 -5.49
CA GLU A 251 -1.15 6.80 -5.27
C GLU A 251 -1.71 5.65 -6.10
N GLU A 252 -0.81 4.95 -6.80
CA GLU A 252 -1.16 3.81 -7.64
C GLU A 252 -0.12 2.70 -7.50
N LEU A 253 -0.60 1.47 -7.33
CA LEU A 253 0.24 0.27 -7.21
C LEU A 253 -0.06 -0.69 -8.36
N ILE A 254 0.94 -0.91 -9.21
CA ILE A 254 0.91 -1.96 -10.24
C ILE A 254 1.63 -3.19 -9.70
N ALA A 255 0.86 -4.22 -9.36
CA ALA A 255 1.38 -5.49 -8.85
C ALA A 255 1.49 -6.59 -9.90
N GLY A 256 0.83 -6.42 -11.06
CA GLY A 256 0.88 -7.35 -12.18
C GLY A 256 0.08 -6.84 -13.36
N VAL A 257 0.01 -7.64 -14.43
CA VAL A 257 -0.70 -7.26 -15.67
C VAL A 257 -2.20 -7.02 -15.49
N SER A 258 -2.81 -7.61 -14.47
CA SER A 258 -4.23 -7.48 -14.11
C SER A 258 -4.44 -6.91 -12.70
N ASP A 259 -3.35 -6.72 -11.96
CA ASP A 259 -3.37 -6.52 -10.52
C ASP A 259 -2.93 -5.08 -10.26
N PHE A 260 -3.88 -4.15 -10.39
CA PHE A 260 -3.67 -2.72 -10.19
C PHE A 260 -4.97 -2.07 -9.73
N ASN A 261 -4.85 -0.87 -9.15
CA ASN A 261 -6.00 -0.12 -8.67
C ASN A 261 -6.58 0.74 -9.79
N LYS A 262 -7.90 0.96 -9.72
CA LYS A 262 -8.62 1.72 -10.73
C LYS A 262 -9.65 2.63 -10.08
N THR A 263 -9.59 3.93 -10.37
CA THR A 263 -10.69 4.85 -10.06
C THR A 263 -11.61 4.96 -11.26
N SER A 264 -12.86 4.51 -11.14
CA SER A 264 -13.92 4.77 -12.12
C SER A 264 -14.68 6.02 -11.72
N VAL A 265 -14.80 6.96 -12.65
CA VAL A 265 -15.36 8.30 -12.43
C VAL A 265 -16.59 8.44 -13.33
N THR A 266 -17.73 8.72 -12.70
CA THR A 266 -19.04 8.85 -13.39
C THR A 266 -19.38 10.28 -13.83
N GLY A 267 -18.57 11.24 -13.41
CA GLY A 267 -18.69 12.65 -13.78
C GLY A 267 -17.38 13.20 -14.33
N SER A 268 -17.22 14.52 -14.29
CA SER A 268 -16.01 15.16 -14.82
C SER A 268 -14.75 14.77 -14.05
N VAL A 269 -13.63 14.61 -14.78
CA VAL A 269 -12.28 14.47 -14.21
C VAL A 269 -11.49 15.77 -14.42
N THR A 270 -10.99 16.37 -13.33
CA THR A 270 -10.09 17.51 -13.35
C THR A 270 -8.81 17.19 -12.59
N ILE A 271 -7.65 17.34 -13.26
CA ILE A 271 -6.33 17.16 -12.68
C ILE A 271 -5.57 18.48 -12.80
N ASN A 272 -5.48 19.21 -11.70
CA ASN A 272 -4.88 20.53 -11.67
C ASN A 272 -3.50 20.46 -11.00
N ASN A 273 -2.54 19.80 -11.64
CA ASN A 273 -1.14 19.74 -11.20
C ASN A 273 -0.92 18.96 -9.88
N ALA A 274 -1.73 17.93 -9.62
CA ALA A 274 -1.47 16.93 -8.57
C ALA A 274 -0.26 16.04 -8.95
N PHE A 275 0.42 15.45 -7.97
CA PHE A 275 1.52 14.50 -8.21
C PHE A 275 0.97 13.08 -8.37
N LEU A 276 1.45 12.36 -9.38
CA LEU A 276 1.21 10.92 -9.52
C LEU A 276 2.37 10.18 -8.84
N HIS A 277 2.07 9.43 -7.77
CA HIS A 277 3.00 8.53 -7.12
C HIS A 277 2.71 7.10 -7.60
N LEU A 278 3.66 6.53 -8.34
CA LEU A 278 3.53 5.21 -8.93
C LEU A 278 4.52 4.23 -8.30
N GLU A 279 4.01 3.09 -7.85
CA GLU A 279 4.80 1.99 -7.30
C GLU A 279 4.57 0.70 -8.10
N ASN A 280 5.62 -0.10 -8.22
CA ASN A 280 5.59 -1.40 -8.89
C ASN A 280 6.08 -2.49 -7.93
N SER A 281 5.28 -3.53 -7.71
CA SER A 281 5.77 -4.72 -6.97
C SER A 281 6.23 -5.85 -7.88
N SER A 282 5.97 -5.75 -9.20
CA SER A 282 6.49 -6.66 -10.21
C SER A 282 6.91 -5.94 -11.50
N THR A 283 7.67 -6.62 -12.35
CA THR A 283 7.99 -6.16 -13.70
C THR A 283 6.87 -6.57 -14.64
N VAL A 284 6.37 -5.64 -15.45
CA VAL A 284 5.30 -5.88 -16.43
C VAL A 284 5.84 -5.82 -17.86
N PRO A 285 5.28 -6.58 -18.81
CA PRO A 285 5.73 -6.54 -20.20
C PRO A 285 5.60 -5.13 -20.80
N PRO A 286 6.58 -4.65 -21.60
CA PRO A 286 6.44 -3.41 -22.36
C PRO A 286 5.20 -3.42 -23.26
N GLY A 287 4.54 -2.27 -23.39
CA GLY A 287 3.28 -2.11 -24.11
C GLY A 287 2.03 -2.46 -23.31
N THR A 288 2.18 -3.05 -22.10
CA THR A 288 1.03 -3.27 -21.20
C THR A 288 0.42 -1.93 -20.79
N THR A 289 -0.91 -1.83 -20.87
CA THR A 289 -1.66 -0.62 -20.58
C THR A 289 -2.46 -0.76 -19.29
N PHE A 290 -2.46 0.29 -18.47
CA PHE A 290 -3.17 0.37 -17.19
C PHE A 290 -4.05 1.61 -17.17
N THR A 291 -5.37 1.42 -17.17
CA THR A 291 -6.32 2.52 -17.01
C THR A 291 -6.50 2.82 -15.53
N ILE A 292 -5.75 3.79 -15.01
CA ILE A 292 -5.72 4.13 -13.58
C ILE A 292 -6.88 5.07 -13.19
N ILE A 293 -7.35 5.88 -14.14
CA ILE A 293 -8.60 6.64 -14.05
C ILE A 293 -9.41 6.33 -15.30
N ASP A 294 -10.59 5.76 -15.08
CA ASP A 294 -11.57 5.40 -16.10
C ASP A 294 -12.71 6.38 -16.05
N ASN A 295 -12.75 7.24 -17.05
CA ASN A 295 -13.70 8.32 -17.16
C ASN A 295 -14.83 7.83 -18.05
N ASP A 296 -15.92 7.36 -17.43
CA ASP A 296 -16.96 6.60 -18.12
C ASP A 296 -17.83 7.44 -19.08
N GLY A 297 -17.74 8.76 -18.97
CA GLY A 297 -18.47 9.72 -19.79
C GLY A 297 -17.82 9.96 -21.15
N SER A 298 -18.37 10.89 -21.92
CA SER A 298 -17.71 11.41 -23.14
C SER A 298 -16.86 12.65 -22.87
N ASP A 299 -16.93 13.19 -21.65
CA ASP A 299 -16.23 14.42 -21.27
C ASP A 299 -14.72 14.17 -21.18
N PRO A 300 -13.87 15.11 -21.62
CA PRO A 300 -12.43 14.94 -21.56
C PRO A 300 -11.90 15.05 -20.12
N VAL A 301 -10.74 14.44 -19.86
CA VAL A 301 -9.94 14.78 -18.68
C VAL A 301 -9.39 16.19 -18.83
N VAL A 302 -9.67 17.06 -17.87
CA VAL A 302 -9.23 18.46 -17.89
C VAL A 302 -7.95 18.62 -17.06
N GLY A 303 -6.90 19.14 -17.67
CA GLY A 303 -5.59 19.35 -17.03
C GLY A 303 -4.71 18.09 -17.01
N THR A 304 -3.61 18.14 -16.28
CA THR A 304 -2.62 17.06 -16.21
C THR A 304 -2.03 16.92 -14.80
N PHE A 305 -1.41 15.78 -14.53
CA PHE A 305 -0.54 15.62 -13.37
C PHE A 305 0.69 16.52 -13.53
N ALA A 306 1.33 16.83 -12.40
CA ALA A 306 2.47 17.72 -12.33
C ALA A 306 3.64 17.21 -13.16
N ALA A 307 4.15 18.06 -14.05
CA ALA A 307 5.25 17.76 -14.98
C ALA A 307 5.05 16.53 -15.88
N LEU A 308 3.80 16.10 -16.05
CA LEU A 308 3.42 14.95 -16.87
C LEU A 308 2.43 15.42 -17.94
N PRO A 309 2.88 16.08 -19.02
CA PRO A 309 2.01 16.34 -20.16
C PRO A 309 1.62 15.00 -20.83
N GLU A 310 0.69 15.06 -21.77
CA GLU A 310 0.39 13.91 -22.64
C GLU A 310 1.66 13.29 -23.24
N GLY A 311 1.80 11.97 -23.12
CA GLY A 311 2.99 11.23 -23.57
C GLY A 311 4.19 11.36 -22.63
N GLY A 312 4.06 12.11 -21.53
CA GLY A 312 5.10 12.30 -20.53
C GLY A 312 5.54 11.00 -19.88
N ASN A 313 6.78 10.95 -19.43
CA ASN A 313 7.37 9.77 -18.80
C ASN A 313 7.29 9.85 -17.27
N ILE A 314 6.86 8.76 -16.65
CA ILE A 314 6.93 8.55 -15.20
C ILE A 314 7.65 7.24 -14.89
N THR A 315 8.49 7.25 -13.87
CA THR A 315 9.19 6.05 -13.39
C THR A 315 8.51 5.56 -12.12
N ALA A 316 8.01 4.33 -12.14
CA ALA A 316 7.51 3.67 -10.94
C ALA A 316 8.66 3.32 -10.00
N ARG A 317 8.45 3.52 -8.69
CA ARG A 317 9.38 3.06 -7.67
C ARG A 317 9.24 1.54 -7.55
N GLY A 318 10.33 0.81 -7.76
CA GLY A 318 10.34 -0.65 -7.58
C GLY A 318 10.27 -0.99 -6.09
N LEU A 319 9.24 -1.73 -5.68
CA LEU A 319 9.10 -2.31 -4.34
C LEU A 319 9.65 -3.75 -4.27
N SER A 320 10.00 -4.36 -5.41
CA SER A 320 10.65 -5.68 -5.48
C SER A 320 12.07 -5.65 -4.89
N ILE A 321 12.60 -6.81 -4.49
CA ILE A 321 14.00 -6.95 -4.07
C ILE A 321 14.73 -7.90 -5.05
N PRO A 322 15.67 -7.41 -5.89
CA PRO A 322 16.10 -6.02 -6.03
C PRO A 322 15.04 -5.14 -6.72
N PRO A 323 15.01 -3.83 -6.43
CA PRO A 323 14.03 -2.91 -7.02
C PRO A 323 14.36 -2.70 -8.50
N GLN A 324 13.44 -3.07 -9.38
CA GLN A 324 13.54 -2.76 -10.80
C GLN A 324 12.61 -1.59 -11.11
N PRO A 325 13.13 -0.35 -11.22
CA PRO A 325 12.30 0.77 -11.64
C PRO A 325 11.78 0.50 -13.06
N GLN A 326 10.50 0.78 -13.28
CA GLN A 326 9.85 0.60 -14.57
C GLN A 326 9.34 1.95 -15.06
N ASN A 327 9.66 2.29 -16.31
CA ASN A 327 9.18 3.51 -16.94
C ASN A 327 7.81 3.27 -17.57
N TYR A 328 6.99 4.31 -17.56
CA TYR A 328 5.68 4.39 -18.21
C TYR A 328 5.56 5.69 -18.99
N THR A 329 4.76 5.68 -20.05
CA THR A 329 4.21 6.91 -20.63
C THR A 329 2.77 7.07 -20.19
N ILE A 330 2.33 8.30 -19.95
CA ILE A 330 0.94 8.62 -19.60
C ILE A 330 0.16 9.14 -20.81
N SER A 331 -1.13 8.80 -20.90
CA SER A 331 -2.09 9.43 -21.81
C SER A 331 -3.34 9.83 -21.05
N TYR A 332 -3.86 11.02 -21.31
CA TYR A 332 -5.12 11.58 -20.77
C TYR A 332 -6.30 11.42 -21.74
N ARG A 333 -6.06 10.71 -22.84
CA ARG A 333 -7.03 10.35 -23.89
C ARG A 333 -6.91 8.89 -24.27
N GLY A 334 -6.39 8.07 -23.35
CA GLY A 334 -6.21 6.64 -23.54
C GLY A 334 -7.53 5.89 -23.38
N GLY A 335 -7.47 4.56 -23.43
CA GLY A 335 -8.61 3.69 -23.17
C GLY A 335 -9.73 3.89 -24.18
N THR A 336 -10.85 4.43 -23.74
CA THR A 336 -12.03 4.78 -24.55
C THR A 336 -11.91 6.13 -25.28
N GLY A 337 -10.84 6.89 -25.03
CA GLY A 337 -10.53 8.17 -25.70
C GLY A 337 -10.45 9.37 -24.75
N ASN A 338 -10.78 9.17 -23.48
CA ASN A 338 -10.82 10.19 -22.43
C ASN A 338 -10.40 9.63 -21.06
N ASP A 339 -9.67 8.52 -21.04
CA ASP A 339 -9.15 7.91 -19.81
C ASP A 339 -7.72 8.34 -19.50
N VAL A 340 -7.31 8.18 -18.23
CA VAL A 340 -5.91 8.28 -17.82
C VAL A 340 -5.28 6.90 -17.83
N VAL A 341 -4.38 6.69 -18.79
CA VAL A 341 -3.76 5.40 -19.07
C VAL A 341 -2.24 5.50 -18.94
N LEU A 342 -1.64 4.55 -18.23
CA LEU A 342 -0.21 4.31 -18.21
C LEU A 342 0.15 3.18 -19.17
N ILE A 343 1.22 3.36 -19.93
CA ILE A 343 1.73 2.36 -20.89
C ILE A 343 3.15 2.00 -20.49
N ALA A 344 3.37 0.74 -20.12
CA ALA A 344 4.69 0.25 -19.72
C ALA A 344 5.69 0.40 -20.87
N GLN A 345 6.85 0.99 -20.60
CA GLN A 345 7.90 1.21 -21.59
C GLN A 345 8.89 0.05 -21.59
N ALA A 346 9.57 -0.15 -22.72
CA ALA A 346 10.70 -1.07 -22.74
C ALA A 346 11.82 -0.50 -21.85
N VAL A 347 12.42 -1.35 -21.01
CA VAL A 347 13.68 -0.99 -20.36
C VAL A 347 14.71 -0.81 -21.46
N ALA A 348 15.33 0.37 -21.53
CA ALA A 348 16.41 0.62 -22.47
C ALA A 348 17.59 -0.27 -22.06
N THR A 349 17.77 -1.40 -22.76
CA THR A 349 18.86 -2.32 -22.48
C THR A 349 20.14 -1.84 -23.17
N VAL A 350 21.24 -1.83 -22.43
CA VAL A 350 22.57 -1.63 -22.99
C VAL A 350 23.07 -3.00 -23.41
N LEU A 351 23.29 -3.21 -24.70
CA LEU A 351 23.92 -4.43 -25.19
C LEU A 351 25.33 -4.55 -24.61
N SER A 352 25.69 -5.74 -24.14
CA SER A 352 27.05 -6.05 -23.76
C SER A 352 27.73 -6.98 -24.74
N THR A 353 29.04 -6.91 -24.76
CA THR A 353 29.90 -7.94 -25.34
C THR A 353 30.70 -8.59 -24.22
N THR A 354 30.84 -9.91 -24.26
CA THR A 354 31.80 -10.62 -23.42
C THR A 354 32.97 -11.03 -24.29
N THR A 355 34.19 -10.89 -23.78
CA THR A 355 35.37 -11.57 -24.33
C THR A 355 35.85 -12.61 -23.33
N LEU A 356 36.45 -13.69 -23.83
CA LEU A 356 37.00 -14.76 -23.01
C LEU A 356 38.44 -15.00 -23.43
N THR A 357 39.36 -15.01 -22.47
CA THR A 357 40.77 -15.34 -22.68
C THR A 357 41.21 -16.44 -21.71
N SER A 358 42.28 -17.13 -22.10
CA SER A 358 42.97 -18.12 -21.29
C SER A 358 44.36 -17.63 -20.96
N SER A 359 44.83 -17.87 -19.74
CA SER A 359 46.20 -17.53 -19.31
C SER A 359 47.27 -18.31 -20.07
N MET A 360 46.92 -19.46 -20.65
CA MET A 360 47.87 -20.33 -21.34
C MET A 360 47.16 -21.22 -22.37
N ASN A 361 47.49 -21.07 -23.65
CA ASN A 361 46.94 -21.88 -24.73
C ASN A 361 47.93 -21.98 -25.91
N PRO A 362 48.49 -23.17 -26.24
CA PRO A 362 48.25 -24.46 -25.59
C PRO A 362 48.78 -24.55 -24.15
N SER A 363 48.14 -25.37 -23.31
CA SER A 363 48.62 -25.73 -21.97
C SER A 363 49.11 -27.18 -21.92
N VAL A 364 49.74 -27.59 -20.82
CA VAL A 364 50.11 -29.00 -20.58
C VAL A 364 49.12 -29.65 -19.61
N GLN A 365 48.89 -30.96 -19.74
CA GLN A 365 48.06 -31.75 -18.82
C GLN A 365 48.49 -31.52 -17.37
N GLY A 366 47.52 -31.27 -16.49
CA GLY A 366 47.75 -31.01 -15.07
C GLY A 366 48.25 -29.60 -14.74
N GLN A 367 48.49 -28.73 -15.73
CA GLN A 367 48.74 -27.31 -15.49
C GLN A 367 47.43 -26.55 -15.25
N ALA A 368 47.46 -25.68 -14.25
CA ALA A 368 46.34 -24.80 -13.97
C ALA A 368 46.23 -23.70 -15.04
N VAL A 369 45.02 -23.47 -15.54
CA VAL A 369 44.69 -22.42 -16.51
C VAL A 369 43.66 -21.48 -15.89
N THR A 370 43.93 -20.17 -15.94
CA THR A 370 42.96 -19.15 -15.54
C THR A 370 42.23 -18.62 -16.75
N LEU A 371 40.91 -18.73 -16.73
CA LEU A 371 40.01 -18.16 -17.71
C LEU A 371 39.56 -16.78 -17.24
N THR A 372 39.60 -15.80 -18.12
CA THR A 372 39.23 -14.42 -17.83
C THR A 372 38.14 -13.98 -18.78
N ALA A 373 36.94 -13.75 -18.24
CA ALA A 373 35.83 -13.16 -18.96
C ALA A 373 35.79 -11.65 -18.69
N THR A 374 35.74 -10.83 -19.74
CA THR A 374 35.61 -9.36 -19.63
C THR A 374 34.32 -8.90 -20.27
N ILE A 375 33.49 -8.18 -19.52
CA ILE A 375 32.20 -7.63 -19.98
C ILE A 375 32.40 -6.16 -20.34
N THR A 376 31.92 -5.76 -21.51
CA THR A 376 31.89 -4.36 -21.95
C THR A 376 30.44 -3.95 -22.24
N PRO A 377 29.93 -2.83 -21.67
CA PRO A 377 30.62 -1.96 -20.69
C PRO A 377 30.89 -2.69 -19.36
N ALA A 378 31.92 -2.23 -18.63
CA ALA A 378 32.28 -2.80 -17.35
C ALA A 378 31.13 -2.70 -16.34
N THR A 379 30.85 -3.78 -15.61
CA THR A 379 29.73 -3.91 -14.67
C THR A 379 30.10 -4.84 -13.54
N THR A 380 29.57 -4.60 -12.34
CA THR A 380 29.66 -5.50 -11.17
C THR A 380 28.40 -6.32 -10.95
N THR A 381 27.36 -6.07 -11.75
CA THR A 381 26.04 -6.70 -11.60
C THR A 381 25.91 -7.92 -12.50
N GLY A 382 25.02 -8.85 -12.18
CA GLY A 382 24.89 -10.13 -12.88
C GLY A 382 26.00 -11.12 -12.53
N THR A 383 26.02 -12.26 -13.20
CA THR A 383 26.99 -13.33 -12.98
C THR A 383 27.55 -13.88 -14.28
N VAL A 384 28.77 -14.40 -14.25
CA VAL A 384 29.41 -15.10 -15.36
C VAL A 384 29.54 -16.57 -14.99
N THR A 385 28.90 -17.44 -15.77
CA THR A 385 29.06 -18.90 -15.62
C THR A 385 30.02 -19.41 -16.68
N PHE A 386 31.02 -20.17 -16.25
CA PHE A 386 32.03 -20.81 -17.10
C PHE A 386 31.62 -22.25 -17.39
N PHE A 387 31.80 -22.66 -18.64
CA PHE A 387 31.44 -23.98 -19.12
C PHE A 387 32.55 -24.58 -19.97
N TRP A 388 32.60 -25.90 -20.01
CA TRP A 388 33.37 -26.64 -21.01
C TRP A 388 32.55 -27.77 -21.63
N HIS A 389 32.79 -28.03 -22.91
CA HIS A 389 32.34 -29.23 -23.59
C HIS A 389 33.44 -30.29 -23.58
N SER A 390 33.10 -31.50 -23.17
CA SER A 390 33.99 -32.64 -23.38
C SER A 390 33.99 -33.07 -24.84
N ALA A 391 34.97 -33.89 -25.24
CA ALA A 391 35.00 -34.50 -26.57
C ALA A 391 33.75 -35.35 -26.90
N ALA A 392 32.99 -35.77 -25.88
CA ALA A 392 31.72 -36.47 -26.01
C ALA A 392 30.49 -35.54 -26.07
N GLY A 393 30.69 -34.22 -26.14
CA GLY A 393 29.61 -33.22 -26.24
C GLY A 393 28.88 -32.93 -24.92
N VAL A 394 29.37 -33.44 -23.79
CA VAL A 394 28.75 -33.20 -22.47
C VAL A 394 29.08 -31.78 -22.00
N LEU A 395 28.04 -31.01 -21.66
CA LEU A 395 28.17 -29.69 -21.08
C LEU A 395 28.46 -29.78 -19.58
N ASN A 396 29.57 -29.19 -19.14
CA ASN A 396 29.98 -29.19 -17.75
C ASN A 396 30.09 -27.75 -17.24
N ASN A 397 29.40 -27.45 -16.14
CA ASN A 397 29.51 -26.17 -15.44
C ASN A 397 30.77 -26.19 -14.57
N LEU A 398 31.66 -25.22 -14.79
CA LEU A 398 32.93 -25.06 -14.06
C LEU A 398 32.75 -24.20 -12.82
N GLY A 399 31.81 -23.26 -12.86
CA GLY A 399 31.56 -22.35 -11.76
C GLY A 399 30.91 -21.05 -12.23
N THR A 400 30.33 -20.33 -11.27
CA THR A 400 29.74 -19.01 -11.48
C THR A 400 30.45 -17.98 -10.62
N VAL A 401 30.85 -16.86 -11.23
CA VAL A 401 31.63 -15.80 -10.60
C VAL A 401 30.99 -14.45 -10.93
N SER A 402 30.86 -13.57 -9.93
CA SER A 402 30.42 -12.19 -10.16
C SER A 402 31.57 -11.36 -10.75
N PRO A 403 31.33 -10.49 -11.74
CA PRO A 403 32.35 -9.57 -12.23
C PRO A 403 32.85 -8.59 -11.15
N ASN A 404 34.11 -8.19 -11.23
CA ASN A 404 34.67 -7.11 -10.42
C ASN A 404 34.32 -5.71 -10.97
N ALA A 405 34.82 -4.65 -10.33
CA ALA A 405 34.56 -3.26 -10.73
C ALA A 405 34.99 -2.91 -12.17
N SER A 406 35.91 -3.68 -12.75
CA SER A 406 36.36 -3.54 -14.14
C SER A 406 35.57 -4.42 -15.12
N GLY A 407 34.49 -5.07 -14.68
CA GLY A 407 33.72 -6.00 -15.52
C GLY A 407 34.42 -7.33 -15.77
N VAL A 408 35.37 -7.72 -14.92
CA VAL A 408 36.17 -8.93 -15.12
C VAL A 408 35.75 -10.02 -14.15
N ALA A 409 35.48 -11.22 -14.67
CA ALA A 409 35.29 -12.44 -13.88
C ALA A 409 36.36 -13.46 -14.26
N THR A 410 36.97 -14.10 -13.26
CA THR A 410 38.05 -15.08 -13.47
C THR A 410 37.72 -16.42 -12.84
N HIS A 411 38.05 -17.51 -13.52
CA HIS A 411 37.92 -18.86 -13.00
C HIS A 411 39.16 -19.69 -13.33
N THR A 412 39.74 -20.37 -12.34
CA THR A 412 40.96 -21.18 -12.52
C THR A 412 40.61 -22.66 -12.49
N MET A 413 41.00 -23.38 -13.54
CA MET A 413 40.88 -24.83 -13.63
C MET A 413 42.24 -25.48 -13.37
N ALA A 414 42.28 -26.49 -12.51
CA ALA A 414 43.52 -27.20 -12.19
C ALA A 414 43.95 -28.20 -13.27
N SER A 415 42.99 -28.79 -13.99
CA SER A 415 43.28 -29.70 -15.09
C SER A 415 42.14 -29.70 -16.11
N LEU A 416 42.51 -29.78 -17.38
CA LEU A 416 41.62 -30.06 -18.50
C LEU A 416 42.07 -31.36 -19.19
N PRO A 417 41.16 -32.10 -19.84
CA PRO A 417 41.54 -33.25 -20.65
C PRO A 417 42.47 -32.85 -21.79
N VAL A 418 43.37 -33.77 -22.16
CA VAL A 418 44.25 -33.62 -23.33
C VAL A 418 43.41 -33.50 -24.61
N GLY A 419 43.77 -32.56 -25.48
CA GLY A 419 43.09 -32.28 -26.75
C GLY A 419 42.51 -30.87 -26.83
N SER A 420 41.67 -30.65 -27.84
CA SER A 420 40.97 -29.38 -28.09
C SER A 420 39.69 -29.33 -27.27
N ASN A 421 39.63 -28.42 -26.29
CA ASN A 421 38.49 -28.25 -25.40
C ASN A 421 37.76 -26.95 -25.71
N THR A 422 36.47 -27.02 -26.03
CA THR A 422 35.65 -25.82 -26.22
C THR A 422 35.21 -25.27 -24.88
N ILE A 423 35.77 -24.11 -24.51
CA ILE A 423 35.43 -23.38 -23.29
C ILE A 423 34.55 -22.20 -23.68
N PHE A 424 33.47 -21.96 -22.94
CA PHE A 424 32.64 -20.78 -23.17
C PHE A 424 32.07 -20.24 -21.86
N VAL A 425 31.65 -18.99 -21.92
CA VAL A 425 31.06 -18.26 -20.79
C VAL A 425 29.73 -17.68 -21.18
N ARG A 426 28.85 -17.56 -20.18
CA ARG A 426 27.60 -16.82 -20.28
C ARG A 426 27.52 -15.81 -19.16
N TYR A 427 27.49 -14.53 -19.53
CA TYR A 427 27.11 -13.44 -18.65
C TYR A 427 25.58 -13.34 -18.61
N SER A 428 24.99 -13.32 -17.42
CA SER A 428 23.53 -13.32 -17.23
C SER A 428 22.83 -12.03 -17.61
N GLY A 429 23.57 -10.92 -17.75
CA GLY A 429 23.01 -9.58 -17.67
C GLY A 429 22.83 -9.13 -16.22
N GLY A 430 22.64 -7.83 -16.02
CA GLY A 430 22.52 -7.20 -14.71
C GLY A 430 22.10 -5.73 -14.81
N GLY A 431 21.11 -5.32 -14.02
CA GLY A 431 20.50 -3.99 -14.14
C GLY A 431 19.93 -3.78 -15.53
N VAL A 432 20.41 -2.74 -16.23
CA VAL A 432 20.04 -2.42 -17.62
C VAL A 432 20.93 -3.09 -18.67
N ILE A 433 21.96 -3.85 -18.28
CA ILE A 433 22.90 -4.47 -19.22
C ILE A 433 22.40 -5.87 -19.60
N ALA A 434 22.27 -6.11 -20.91
CA ALA A 434 21.82 -7.40 -21.45
C ALA A 434 22.84 -8.53 -21.20
N GLY A 435 22.40 -9.78 -21.28
CA GLY A 435 23.31 -10.93 -21.23
C GLY A 435 24.13 -11.07 -22.52
N SER A 436 25.32 -11.63 -22.41
CA SER A 436 26.21 -11.92 -23.55
C SER A 436 27.07 -13.16 -23.30
N GLY A 437 27.76 -13.67 -24.31
CA GLY A 437 28.60 -14.85 -24.18
C GLY A 437 29.82 -14.81 -25.09
N ALA A 438 30.79 -15.67 -24.80
CA ALA A 438 32.02 -15.82 -25.57
C ALA A 438 32.56 -17.24 -25.44
N GLY A 439 33.38 -17.68 -26.40
CA GLY A 439 34.02 -18.99 -26.36
C GLY A 439 35.40 -18.98 -26.99
N ILE A 440 36.23 -19.93 -26.57
CA ILE A 440 37.57 -20.19 -27.08
C ILE A 440 37.80 -21.70 -27.22
N GLN A 441 38.73 -22.10 -28.07
CA GLN A 441 39.32 -23.44 -28.04
C GLN A 441 40.55 -23.42 -27.14
N GLN A 442 40.60 -24.32 -26.16
CA GLN A 442 41.73 -24.51 -25.27
C GLN A 442 42.43 -25.82 -25.64
N GLU A 443 43.63 -25.71 -26.19
CA GLU A 443 44.46 -26.86 -26.53
C GLU A 443 45.25 -27.31 -25.29
N VAL A 444 45.21 -28.62 -25.03
CA VAL A 444 45.94 -29.24 -23.91
C VAL A 444 46.81 -30.36 -24.46
N THR A 445 48.12 -30.23 -24.29
CA THR A 445 49.11 -31.23 -24.68
C THR A 445 49.38 -32.22 -23.55
N ALA A 446 49.69 -33.48 -23.87
CA ALA A 446 50.01 -34.49 -22.87
C ALA A 446 51.31 -34.13 -22.12
N GLN A 447 51.36 -34.38 -20.81
CA GLN A 447 52.60 -34.26 -20.06
C GLN A 447 53.56 -35.37 -20.49
N ILE A 448 54.70 -35.01 -21.08
CA ILE A 448 55.76 -35.99 -21.34
C ILE A 448 56.42 -36.33 -20.00
N PRO A 449 56.44 -37.61 -19.56
CA PRO A 449 57.15 -37.99 -18.35
C PRO A 449 58.63 -37.63 -18.51
N ALA A 450 59.22 -36.99 -17.50
CA ALA A 450 60.68 -36.84 -17.46
C ALA A 450 61.29 -38.25 -17.46
N LEU A 451 62.00 -38.59 -18.53
CA LEU A 451 62.77 -39.83 -18.57
C LEU A 451 63.80 -39.74 -17.44
N ASN A 452 63.69 -40.61 -16.44
CA ASN A 452 64.76 -40.75 -15.46
C ASN A 452 66.04 -41.22 -16.16
N ALA A 453 67.20 -41.14 -15.49
CA ALA A 453 68.47 -41.54 -16.09
C ALA A 453 68.44 -42.97 -16.69
N ARG A 454 67.58 -43.86 -16.16
CA ARG A 454 67.35 -45.21 -16.72
C ARG A 454 66.54 -45.19 -18.02
N GLY A 455 65.55 -44.30 -18.14
CA GLY A 455 64.77 -44.08 -19.36
C GLY A 455 65.60 -43.44 -20.48
N VAL A 456 66.47 -42.49 -20.14
CA VAL A 456 67.43 -41.90 -21.10
C VAL A 456 68.43 -42.96 -21.57
N ALA A 457 68.94 -43.79 -20.66
CA ALA A 457 69.83 -44.90 -20.99
C ALA A 457 69.15 -45.97 -21.87
N LEU A 458 67.88 -46.32 -21.60
CA LEU A 458 67.13 -47.27 -22.44
C LEU A 458 66.88 -46.73 -23.85
N LEU A 459 66.57 -45.44 -23.98
CA LEU A 459 66.38 -44.80 -25.29
C LEU A 459 67.70 -44.70 -26.07
N ALA A 460 68.81 -44.39 -25.39
CA ALA A 460 70.15 -44.38 -25.99
C ALA A 460 70.61 -45.78 -26.43
N ILE A 461 70.31 -46.83 -25.65
CA ILE A 461 70.59 -48.23 -26.03
C ILE A 461 69.72 -48.64 -27.24
N ALA A 462 68.43 -48.26 -27.26
CA ALA A 462 67.55 -48.56 -28.39
C ALA A 462 68.00 -47.89 -29.70
N LEU A 463 68.49 -46.65 -29.65
CA LEU A 463 69.09 -45.96 -30.82
C LEU A 463 70.45 -46.57 -31.21
N ALA A 464 71.28 -47.01 -30.27
CA ALA A 464 72.57 -47.65 -30.56
C ALA A 464 72.39 -49.03 -31.20
N VAL A 465 71.38 -49.80 -30.79
CA VAL A 465 71.05 -51.12 -31.38
C VAL A 465 70.48 -50.98 -32.78
N THR A 466 69.69 -49.94 -33.07
CA THR A 466 69.21 -49.65 -34.44
C THR A 466 70.29 -49.05 -35.34
N GLY A 467 71.24 -48.27 -34.81
CA GLY A 467 72.40 -47.77 -35.57
C GLY A 467 73.45 -48.84 -35.89
N ALA A 468 73.67 -49.81 -35.01
CA ALA A 468 74.62 -50.90 -35.23
C ALA A 468 74.12 -51.97 -36.22
N LEU A 469 72.80 -52.09 -36.42
CA LEU A 469 72.21 -53.03 -37.38
C LEU A 469 72.26 -52.51 -38.84
N LEU A 470 72.49 -51.21 -39.06
CA LEU A 470 72.63 -50.61 -40.40
C LEU A 470 74.07 -50.56 -40.96
N ILE A 471 75.09 -50.95 -40.18
CA ILE A 471 76.51 -50.89 -40.60
C ILE A 471 77.08 -52.31 -40.93
N LYS A 472 76.27 -53.38 -40.81
CA LYS A 472 76.66 -54.76 -41.14
C LYS A 472 75.68 -55.48 -42.09
N SER A 473 75.18 -54.79 -43.11
CA SER A 473 74.51 -55.40 -44.27
C SER A 473 75.24 -55.03 -45.55
#